data_AF-A0A835CEZ1-F1
#
_entry.id   AF-A0A835CEZ1-F1
#
_cell.length_a   1.000
_cell.length_b   1.000
_cell.length_c   1.000
_cell.angle_alpha   90.00
_cell.angle_beta   90.00
_cell.angle_gamma   90.00
#
_symmetry.space_group_name_H-M   'P 1'
#
loop_
_entity.id
_entity.type
_entity.pdbx_description
1 polymer ?
#
loop_
_entity_poly.entity_id
_entity_poly.type
_entity_poly.pdbx_seq_one_letter_code
_entity_poly.pdbx_strand_id
1 'polypeptide(L)'
;MNSQDLRQWLEVQRFRIISFTLDILTCHILVIKLTFGIRVHYAFALPRSLQPLNISDFQVLELDGNNYRLWKEKIILQLGWMDVDYAIRKDEPPALTDTSNKSKIDLYERWERSNCLSMMYIKSKISASIHGSLGVHKNVRDLLKAIDE
;
A
#
# COMPACT_ATOMS: atom_id res chain seq x y z
N MET A 1 -24.00 -31.94 41.40
CA MET A 1 -23.93 -30.49 41.69
C MET A 1 -25.36 -29.98 41.86
N ASN A 2 -25.71 -29.34 42.97
CA ASN A 2 -27.09 -28.92 43.22
C ASN A 2 -27.41 -27.62 42.45
N SER A 3 -28.70 -27.33 42.25
CA SER A 3 -29.21 -26.15 41.56
C SER A 3 -28.77 -24.81 42.19
N GLN A 4 -28.43 -24.79 43.48
CA GLN A 4 -27.84 -23.62 44.14
C GLN A 4 -26.37 -23.43 43.75
N ASP A 5 -25.58 -24.51 43.72
CA ASP A 5 -24.17 -24.45 43.33
C ASP A 5 -23.99 -24.03 41.87
N LEU A 6 -24.86 -24.53 40.99
CA LEU A 6 -24.87 -24.13 39.57
C LEU A 6 -25.18 -22.64 39.39
N ARG A 7 -26.12 -22.09 40.16
CA ARG A 7 -26.43 -20.65 40.14
C ARG A 7 -25.27 -19.82 40.67
N GLN A 8 -24.65 -20.24 41.77
CA GLN A 8 -23.48 -19.56 42.33
C GLN A 8 -22.32 -19.57 41.33
N TRP A 9 -22.07 -20.70 40.67
CA TRP A 9 -21.02 -20.84 39.67
C TRP A 9 -21.28 -19.93 38.45
N LEU A 10 -22.50 -19.90 37.93
CA LEU A 10 -22.88 -19.05 36.81
C LEU A 10 -22.77 -17.56 37.15
N GLU A 11 -23.19 -17.14 38.35
CA GLU A 11 -23.04 -15.75 38.78
C GLU A 11 -21.57 -15.34 38.88
N VAL A 12 -20.71 -16.19 39.45
CA VAL A 12 -19.26 -15.91 39.52
C VAL A 12 -18.64 -15.83 38.13
N GLN A 13 -19.01 -16.72 37.20
CA GLN A 13 -18.54 -16.61 35.81
C GLN A 13 -19.07 -15.35 35.12
N ARG A 14 -20.34 -14.99 35.37
CA ARG A 14 -20.96 -13.79 34.82
C ARG A 14 -20.25 -12.51 35.31
N PHE A 15 -19.94 -12.41 36.60
CA PHE A 15 -19.16 -11.29 37.15
C PHE A 15 -17.75 -11.23 36.55
N ARG A 16 -17.08 -12.37 36.39
CA ARG A 16 -15.75 -12.43 35.75
C ARG A 16 -15.78 -11.97 34.29
N ILE A 17 -16.77 -12.42 33.52
CA ILE A 17 -16.96 -12.01 32.13
C ILE A 17 -17.27 -10.52 32.05
N ILE A 18 -18.18 -10.01 32.89
CA ILE A 18 -18.55 -8.58 32.91
C ILE A 18 -17.34 -7.71 33.25
N SER A 19 -16.57 -8.06 34.29
CA SER A 19 -15.34 -7.35 34.65
C SER A 19 -14.35 -7.30 33.50
N PHE A 20 -14.08 -8.45 32.87
CA PHE A 20 -13.17 -8.54 31.73
C PHE A 20 -13.65 -7.69 30.54
N THR A 21 -14.95 -7.64 30.27
CA THR A 21 -15.51 -6.79 29.21
C THR A 21 -15.43 -5.29 29.53
N LEU A 22 -15.60 -4.90 30.79
CA LEU A 22 -15.43 -3.51 31.25
C LEU A 22 -13.98 -3.06 31.18
N ASP A 23 -13.03 -3.93 31.53
CA ASP A 23 -11.59 -3.65 31.45
C ASP A 23 -11.15 -3.47 29.99
N ILE A 24 -11.63 -4.32 29.07
CA ILE A 24 -11.38 -4.17 27.63
C ILE A 24 -11.97 -2.86 27.10
N LEU A 25 -13.22 -2.53 27.44
CA LEU A 25 -13.86 -1.30 26.99
C LEU A 25 -13.13 -0.06 27.52
N THR A 26 -12.70 -0.10 28.78
CA THR A 26 -11.92 0.97 29.42
C THR A 26 -10.56 1.16 28.74
N CYS A 27 -9.85 0.06 28.43
CA CYS A 27 -8.62 0.09 27.63
C CYS A 27 -8.86 0.65 26.22
N HIS A 28 -9.94 0.26 25.55
CA HIS A 28 -10.28 0.78 24.22
C HIS A 28 -10.55 2.28 24.26
N ILE A 29 -11.31 2.78 25.25
CA ILE A 29 -11.57 4.20 25.44
C ILE A 29 -10.28 4.97 25.75
N LEU A 30 -9.37 4.41 26.56
CA LEU A 30 -8.07 5.02 26.86
C LEU A 30 -7.17 5.09 25.62
N VAL A 31 -7.14 4.03 24.81
CA VAL A 31 -6.41 3.99 23.52
C VAL A 31 -7.01 5.00 22.55
N ILE A 32 -8.33 5.14 22.48
CA ILE A 32 -9.00 6.15 21.65
C ILE A 32 -8.68 7.57 22.16
N LYS A 33 -8.70 7.82 23.48
CA LYS A 33 -8.34 9.13 24.05
C LYS A 33 -6.86 9.48 23.86
N LEU A 34 -5.96 8.50 23.99
CA LEU A 34 -4.54 8.69 23.74
C LEU A 34 -4.27 8.92 22.26
N THR A 35 -4.83 8.09 21.36
CA THR A 35 -4.66 8.28 19.91
C THR A 35 -5.30 9.57 19.40
N PHE A 36 -6.48 9.95 19.91
CA PHE A 36 -7.13 11.22 19.53
C PHE A 36 -6.45 12.43 20.16
N GLY A 37 -6.05 12.35 21.44
CA GLY A 37 -5.31 13.41 22.14
C GLY A 37 -3.92 13.67 21.55
N ILE A 38 -3.19 12.59 21.21
CA ILE A 38 -1.96 12.64 20.42
C ILE A 38 -2.27 13.27 19.05
N ARG A 39 -3.25 12.76 18.30
CA ARG A 39 -3.59 13.23 16.95
C ARG A 39 -3.96 14.72 16.90
N VAL A 40 -4.60 15.27 17.93
CA VAL A 40 -4.90 16.72 18.01
C VAL A 40 -3.65 17.52 18.39
N HIS A 41 -2.81 17.03 19.32
CA HIS A 41 -1.62 17.76 19.76
C HIS A 41 -0.49 17.79 18.72
N TYR A 42 -0.34 16.73 17.90
CA TYR A 42 0.66 16.69 16.83
C TYR A 42 0.21 17.41 15.55
N ALA A 43 -1.10 17.61 15.32
CA ALA A 43 -1.60 18.30 14.12
C ALA A 43 -1.22 19.79 14.06
N PHE A 44 -0.98 20.45 15.19
CA PHE A 44 -0.65 21.88 15.26
C PHE A 44 0.86 22.18 15.29
N ALA A 45 1.71 21.17 15.47
CA ALA A 45 3.16 21.36 15.66
C ALA A 45 4.04 20.74 14.55
N LEU A 46 3.45 20.05 13.57
CA LEU A 46 4.24 19.40 12.52
C LEU A 46 4.55 20.36 11.36
N PRO A 47 5.81 20.44 10.90
CA PRO A 47 6.16 21.07 9.63
C PRO A 47 5.29 20.51 8.49
N ARG A 48 5.02 21.32 7.46
CA ARG A 48 4.18 20.96 6.31
C ARG A 48 4.59 19.64 5.62
N SER A 49 5.84 19.20 5.79
CA SER A 49 6.40 17.93 5.29
C SER A 49 5.99 16.68 6.08
N LEU A 50 5.41 16.82 7.27
CA LEU A 50 5.04 15.71 8.17
C LEU A 50 3.54 15.66 8.46
N GLN A 51 2.71 16.37 7.69
CA GLN A 51 1.27 16.16 7.77
C GLN A 51 0.93 14.70 7.40
N PRO A 52 -0.03 14.05 8.07
CA PRO A 52 -0.49 12.73 7.67
C PRO A 52 -0.92 12.81 6.21
N LEU A 53 -0.36 11.96 5.35
CA LEU A 53 -0.69 11.96 3.94
C LEU A 53 -2.21 11.86 3.79
N ASN A 54 -2.83 12.82 3.12
CA ASN A 54 -4.28 12.83 2.99
C ASN A 54 -4.68 11.65 2.10
N ILE A 55 -5.80 10.98 2.38
CA ILE A 55 -6.27 9.84 1.55
C ILE A 55 -6.47 10.30 0.09
N SER A 56 -6.78 11.59 -0.11
CA SER A 56 -6.84 12.23 -1.43
C SER A 56 -5.49 12.33 -2.15
N ASP A 57 -4.37 12.30 -1.43
CA ASP A 57 -3.03 12.32 -2.03
C ASP A 57 -2.68 10.98 -2.68
N PHE A 58 -3.25 9.88 -2.16
CA PHE A 58 -3.19 8.54 -2.75
C PHE A 58 -4.24 8.32 -3.86
N GLN A 59 -5.21 9.21 -4.01
CA GLN A 59 -6.19 9.11 -5.08
C GLN A 59 -5.46 9.39 -6.39
N VAL A 60 -5.14 8.30 -7.08
CA VAL A 60 -4.46 8.35 -8.37
C VAL A 60 -5.41 9.00 -9.35
N LEU A 61 -5.05 10.20 -9.80
CA LEU A 61 -5.72 10.88 -10.90
C LEU A 61 -5.64 9.95 -12.11
N GLU A 62 -6.75 9.73 -12.80
CA GLU A 62 -6.68 9.09 -14.11
C GLU A 62 -5.91 10.02 -15.06
N LEU A 63 -5.07 9.44 -15.92
CA LEU A 63 -4.39 10.22 -16.94
C LEU A 63 -5.44 10.74 -17.94
N ASP A 64 -5.59 12.07 -18.03
CA ASP A 64 -6.55 12.76 -18.91
C ASP A 64 -5.87 13.47 -20.10
N GLY A 65 -4.55 13.33 -20.20
CA GLY A 65 -3.69 13.94 -21.23
C GLY A 65 -3.02 15.25 -20.80
N ASN A 66 -3.60 16.01 -19.85
CA ASN A 66 -3.07 17.31 -19.45
C ASN A 66 -2.30 17.27 -18.12
N ASN A 67 -2.38 16.15 -17.40
CA ASN A 67 -1.86 16.00 -16.05
C ASN A 67 -0.61 15.10 -15.93
N TYR A 68 0.05 14.75 -17.05
CA TYR A 68 1.12 13.75 -17.10
C TYR A 68 2.24 13.96 -16.07
N ARG A 69 2.77 15.18 -15.93
CA ARG A 69 3.88 15.45 -15.00
C ARG A 69 3.55 15.06 -13.56
N LEU A 70 2.38 15.50 -13.06
CA LEU A 70 1.93 15.20 -11.71
C LEU A 70 1.51 13.74 -11.56
N TRP A 71 0.92 13.16 -12.61
CA TRP A 71 0.54 11.76 -12.65
C TRP A 71 1.77 10.85 -12.54
N LYS A 72 2.81 11.10 -13.33
CA LYS A 72 4.07 10.34 -13.35
C LYS A 72 4.76 10.34 -11.99
N GLU A 73 4.87 11.52 -11.35
CA GLU A 73 5.45 11.65 -10.01
C GLU A 73 4.68 10.82 -8.98
N LYS A 74 3.35 10.89 -8.98
CA LYS A 74 2.50 10.12 -8.05
C LYS A 74 2.61 8.61 -8.28
N ILE A 75 2.59 8.17 -9.53
CA ILE A 75 2.72 6.75 -9.91
C ILE A 75 4.08 6.21 -9.45
N ILE A 76 5.17 6.92 -9.73
CA ILE A 76 6.52 6.49 -9.33
C ILE A 76 6.62 6.42 -7.80
N LEU A 77 6.07 7.40 -7.09
CA LEU A 77 6.05 7.39 -5.62
C LEU A 77 5.30 6.16 -5.07
N GLN A 78 4.12 5.84 -5.63
CA GLN A 78 3.33 4.69 -5.21
C GLN A 78 4.02 3.35 -5.51
N LEU A 79 4.63 3.21 -6.69
CA LEU A 79 5.41 2.03 -7.05
C LEU A 79 6.62 1.86 -6.13
N GLY A 80 7.28 2.96 -5.75
CA GLY A 80 8.37 2.96 -4.78
C GLY A 80 7.91 2.55 -3.38
N TRP A 81 6.75 3.03 -2.93
CA TRP A 81 6.16 2.62 -1.64
C TRP A 81 5.76 1.15 -1.58
N MET A 82 5.41 0.56 -2.72
CA MET A 82 5.11 -0.87 -2.82
C MET A 82 6.37 -1.73 -3.08
N ASP A 83 7.56 -1.13 -3.19
CA ASP A 83 8.83 -1.79 -3.57
C ASP A 83 8.75 -2.60 -4.88
N VAL A 84 7.97 -2.11 -5.85
CA VAL A 84 7.82 -2.73 -7.19
C VAL A 84 8.48 -1.90 -8.28
N ASP A 85 9.17 -0.82 -7.94
CA ASP A 85 9.79 0.13 -8.87
C ASP A 85 11.20 -0.30 -9.36
N TYR A 86 11.65 -1.50 -9.02
CA TYR A 86 13.00 -1.98 -9.32
C TYR A 86 13.35 -1.92 -10.82
N ALA A 87 12.43 -2.34 -11.71
CA ALA A 87 12.59 -2.26 -13.17
C ALA A 87 12.54 -0.83 -13.72
N ILE A 88 11.99 0.12 -12.96
CA ILE A 88 12.06 1.55 -13.30
C ILE A 88 13.45 2.08 -12.94
N ARG A 89 14.02 1.69 -11.80
CA ARG A 89 15.33 2.16 -11.33
C ARG A 89 16.53 1.48 -11.99
N LYS A 90 16.40 0.24 -12.44
CA LYS A 90 17.49 -0.56 -13.01
C LYS A 90 17.20 -0.99 -14.45
N ASP A 91 18.24 -0.96 -15.28
CA ASP A 91 18.17 -1.47 -16.66
C ASP A 91 17.83 -2.95 -16.68
N GLU A 92 17.29 -3.39 -17.81
CA GLU A 92 16.98 -4.80 -18.05
C GLU A 92 18.26 -5.65 -17.92
N PRO A 93 18.29 -6.64 -17.01
CA PRO A 93 19.44 -7.52 -16.89
C PRO A 93 19.59 -8.37 -18.17
N PRO A 94 20.82 -8.82 -18.49
CA PRO A 94 21.04 -9.67 -19.64
C PRO A 94 20.16 -10.92 -19.60
N ALA A 95 19.70 -11.38 -20.77
CA ALA A 95 18.95 -12.61 -20.89
C ALA A 95 19.70 -13.78 -20.24
N LEU A 96 18.95 -14.61 -19.51
CA LEU A 96 19.51 -15.79 -18.87
C LEU A 96 19.96 -16.80 -19.93
N THR A 97 21.17 -17.32 -19.76
CA THR A 97 21.71 -18.48 -20.51
C THR A 97 21.65 -19.75 -19.65
N ASP A 98 21.73 -20.94 -20.25
CA ASP A 98 21.70 -22.22 -19.51
C ASP A 98 22.80 -22.38 -18.45
N THR A 99 23.85 -21.55 -18.55
CA THR A 99 25.01 -21.49 -17.62
C THR A 99 24.90 -20.37 -16.59
N SER A 100 23.74 -19.73 -16.46
CA SER A 100 23.54 -18.61 -15.53
C SER A 100 23.69 -19.06 -14.08
N ASN A 101 24.51 -18.34 -13.31
CA ASN A 101 24.60 -18.54 -11.88
C ASN A 101 23.26 -18.21 -11.20
N LYS A 102 22.96 -18.85 -10.08
CA LYS A 102 21.74 -18.66 -9.29
C LYS A 102 21.46 -17.19 -8.97
N SER A 103 22.50 -16.42 -8.65
CA SER A 103 22.37 -14.98 -8.38
C SER A 103 21.91 -14.15 -9.60
N LYS A 104 22.28 -14.54 -10.82
CA LYS A 104 21.82 -13.88 -12.05
C LYS A 104 20.36 -14.21 -12.33
N ILE A 105 19.96 -15.45 -12.08
CA ILE A 105 18.57 -15.91 -12.20
C ILE A 105 17.68 -15.12 -11.23
N ASP A 106 18.06 -15.07 -9.95
CA ASP A 106 17.29 -14.36 -8.92
C ASP A 106 17.16 -12.85 -9.23
N LEU A 107 18.23 -12.25 -9.79
CA LEU A 107 18.22 -10.86 -10.23
C LEU A 107 17.24 -10.61 -11.38
N TYR A 108 17.26 -11.49 -12.38
CA TYR A 108 16.36 -11.43 -13.54
C TYR A 108 14.90 -11.62 -13.10
N GLU A 109 14.60 -12.62 -12.27
CA GLU A 109 13.26 -12.87 -11.75
C GLU A 109 12.73 -11.69 -10.93
N ARG A 110 13.58 -11.08 -10.09
CA ARG A 110 13.22 -9.87 -9.35
C ARG A 110 12.87 -8.71 -10.29
N TRP A 111 13.67 -8.53 -11.34
CA TRP A 111 13.43 -7.48 -12.33
C TRP A 111 12.16 -7.74 -13.13
N GLU A 112 11.95 -8.96 -13.63
CA GLU A 112 10.78 -9.34 -14.41
C GLU A 112 9.48 -9.21 -13.61
N ARG A 113 9.49 -9.62 -12.34
CA ARG A 113 8.35 -9.43 -11.43
C ARG A 113 8.01 -7.95 -11.25
N SER A 114 9.03 -7.12 -11.01
CA SER A 114 8.86 -5.68 -10.86
C SER A 114 8.34 -5.02 -12.14
N ASN A 115 8.84 -5.44 -13.30
CA ASN A 115 8.39 -4.97 -14.61
C ASN A 115 6.90 -5.29 -14.82
N CYS A 116 6.51 -6.55 -14.62
CA CYS A 116 5.13 -7.01 -14.78
C CYS A 116 4.17 -6.26 -13.86
N LEU A 117 4.48 -6.18 -12.56
CA LEU A 117 3.64 -5.49 -11.57
C LEU A 117 3.51 -4.00 -11.87
N SER A 118 4.60 -3.34 -12.22
CA SER A 118 4.57 -1.91 -12.55
C SER A 118 3.75 -1.63 -13.81
N MET A 119 3.88 -2.48 -14.84
CA MET A 119 3.07 -2.34 -16.06
C MET A 119 1.59 -2.54 -15.79
N MET A 120 1.20 -3.56 -15.01
CA MET A 120 -0.20 -3.78 -14.64
C MET A 120 -0.76 -2.59 -13.86
N TYR A 121 0.02 -2.07 -12.91
CA TYR A 121 -0.38 -0.92 -12.12
C TYR A 121 -0.56 0.32 -12.99
N ILE A 122 0.43 0.65 -13.82
CA ILE A 122 0.36 1.82 -14.71
C ILE A 122 -0.82 1.72 -15.67
N LYS A 123 -1.00 0.58 -16.34
CA LYS A 123 -2.14 0.38 -17.28
C LYS A 123 -3.49 0.53 -16.58
N SER A 124 -3.61 0.14 -15.31
CA SER A 124 -4.84 0.31 -14.52
C SER A 124 -5.15 1.76 -14.16
N LYS A 125 -4.17 2.67 -14.30
CA LYS A 125 -4.28 4.09 -13.96
C LYS A 125 -4.34 5.01 -15.18
N ILE A 126 -4.35 4.44 -16.38
CA ILE A 126 -4.56 5.14 -17.64
C ILE A 126 -6.03 5.00 -18.01
N SER A 127 -6.65 6.09 -18.46
CA SER A 127 -8.03 6.09 -18.92
C SER A 127 -8.19 5.26 -20.20
N ALA A 128 -9.35 4.64 -20.38
CA ALA A 128 -9.61 3.76 -21.52
C ALA A 128 -9.47 4.46 -22.88
N SER A 129 -9.67 5.78 -22.94
CA SER A 129 -9.49 6.60 -24.14
C SER A 129 -8.04 6.67 -24.63
N ILE A 130 -7.08 6.69 -23.71
CA ILE A 130 -5.63 6.68 -24.01
C ILE A 130 -5.11 5.25 -24.14
N HIS A 131 -5.76 4.29 -23.47
CA HIS A 131 -5.36 2.87 -23.54
C HIS A 131 -5.38 2.32 -24.98
N GLY A 132 -6.28 2.81 -25.84
CA GLY A 132 -6.38 2.38 -27.25
C GLY A 132 -5.21 2.84 -28.13
N SER A 133 -4.52 3.93 -27.78
CA SER A 133 -3.36 4.43 -28.53
C SER A 133 -2.04 3.83 -28.04
N LEU A 134 -2.04 3.18 -26.88
CA LEU A 134 -0.84 2.65 -26.24
C LEU A 134 -0.52 1.26 -26.80
N GLY A 135 0.63 1.13 -27.44
CA GLY A 135 1.07 -0.13 -28.07
C GLY A 135 1.35 -1.25 -27.06
N VAL A 136 1.69 -2.43 -27.60
CA VAL A 136 2.17 -3.55 -26.77
C VAL A 136 3.62 -3.28 -26.35
N HIS A 137 3.80 -2.63 -25.20
CA HIS A 137 5.10 -2.45 -24.58
C HIS A 137 5.45 -3.67 -23.73
N LYS A 138 6.71 -4.15 -23.80
CA LYS A 138 7.22 -5.27 -22.97
C LYS A 138 7.89 -4.79 -21.68
N ASN A 139 8.40 -3.56 -21.68
CA ASN A 139 9.12 -2.95 -20.56
C ASN A 139 8.34 -1.73 -20.03
N VAL A 140 8.29 -1.59 -18.71
CA VAL A 140 7.66 -0.45 -18.04
C VAL A 140 8.30 0.89 -18.41
N ARG A 141 9.60 0.93 -18.69
CA ARG A 141 10.29 2.14 -19.13
C ARG A 141 9.83 2.59 -20.51
N ASP A 142 9.68 1.64 -21.44
CA ASP A 142 9.15 1.93 -22.77
C ASP A 142 7.70 2.39 -22.70
N LEU A 143 6.90 1.77 -21.80
CA LEU A 143 5.54 2.20 -21.53
C LEU A 143 5.49 3.65 -21.01
N LEU A 144 6.32 3.99 -20.02
CA LEU A 144 6.38 5.35 -19.48
C LEU A 144 6.84 6.39 -20.51
N LYS A 145 7.74 5.99 -21.42
CA LYS A 145 8.21 6.83 -22.53
C LYS A 145 7.11 7.06 -23.56
N ALA A 146 6.38 6.01 -23.94
CA ALA A 146 5.27 6.12 -24.89
C ALA A 146 4.08 6.96 -24.38
N ILE A 147 3.97 7.14 -23.06
CA ILE A 147 2.97 8.04 -22.46
C ILE A 147 3.47 9.50 -22.41
N ASP A 148 4.80 9.69 -22.44
CA ASP A 148 5.45 11.03 -22.46
C ASP A 148 5.44 11.66 -23.86
N GLU A 149 5.29 10.83 -24.91
CA GLU A 149 5.26 11.20 -26.33
C GLU A 149 3.83 11.54 -26.81
#